data_AF-A0A2B7XUH9-F1
#
_entry.id   AF-A0A2B7XUH9-F1
#
_cell.length_a   1.000
_cell.length_b   1.000
_cell.length_c   1.000
_cell.angle_alpha   90.00
_cell.angle_beta   90.00
_cell.angle_gamma   90.00
#
_symmetry.space_group_name_H-M   'P 1'
#
loop_
_entity.id
_entity.type
_entity.pdbx_description
1 polymer ?
#
loop_
_entity_poly.entity_id
_entity_poly.type
_entity_poly.pdbx_seq_one_letter_code
_entity_poly.pdbx_strand_id
1 'polypeptide(L)'
;MATEINSLTSKWPTTLQVSRACEPGRFEGEGADLMGRFPPEINGTFYRTKVDPFFHQQPEDTIPIEGDAFRIHKGRVDMKVKYVDIK
;
A
#
# COMPACT_ATOMS: atom_id res chain seq x y z
N MET A 1 -4.53 -8.52 -33.97
CA MET A 1 -4.44 -7.07 -34.23
C MET A 1 -4.14 -6.41 -32.89
N ALA A 2 -2.86 -6.13 -32.61
CA ALA A 2 -2.43 -5.50 -31.36
C ALA A 2 -2.30 -4.00 -31.60
N THR A 3 -3.04 -3.22 -30.83
CA THR A 3 -3.06 -1.76 -30.90
C THR A 3 -1.72 -1.20 -30.43
N GLU A 4 -1.12 -0.33 -31.26
CA GLU A 4 0.13 0.37 -30.95
C GLU A 4 -0.02 1.24 -29.70
N ILE A 5 0.84 1.02 -28.70
CA ILE A 5 1.01 1.87 -27.53
C ILE A 5 2.22 2.77 -27.77
N ASN A 6 1.91 4.03 -28.06
CA ASN A 6 2.78 5.16 -28.37
C ASN A 6 4.12 5.23 -27.60
N SER A 7 5.22 5.18 -28.36
CA SER A 7 6.36 6.12 -28.38
C SER A 7 7.11 6.53 -27.09
N LEU A 8 7.17 5.70 -26.04
CA LEU A 8 8.14 5.89 -24.94
C LEU A 8 9.11 4.70 -24.87
N THR A 9 10.40 4.96 -25.09
CA THR A 9 11.47 3.96 -24.99
C THR A 9 11.72 3.61 -23.53
N SER A 10 11.06 2.56 -23.03
CA SER A 10 11.40 1.95 -21.75
C SER A 10 12.60 1.01 -21.90
N LYS A 11 13.59 1.12 -21.00
CA LYS A 11 14.66 0.13 -20.85
C LYS A 11 14.20 -1.12 -20.09
N TRP A 12 13.02 -1.06 -19.49
CA TRP A 12 12.44 -2.14 -18.69
C TRP A 12 11.49 -2.97 -19.56
N PRO A 13 11.43 -4.30 -19.37
CA PRO A 13 10.46 -5.14 -20.06
C PRO A 13 9.05 -4.63 -19.79
N THR A 14 8.21 -4.59 -20.82
CA THR A 14 6.79 -4.27 -20.67
C THR A 14 6.18 -5.29 -19.72
N THR A 15 5.81 -4.87 -18.51
CA THR A 15 5.20 -5.75 -17.52
C THR A 15 3.78 -6.09 -17.96
N LEU A 16 3.62 -7.26 -18.57
CA LEU A 16 2.33 -7.78 -19.02
C LEU A 16 1.38 -8.15 -17.86
N GLN A 17 1.91 -8.27 -16.64
CA GLN A 17 1.15 -8.50 -15.41
C GLN A 17 1.81 -7.79 -14.23
N VAL A 18 0.99 -7.28 -13.31
CA VAL A 18 1.43 -6.88 -11.97
C VAL A 18 1.98 -8.12 -11.26
N SER A 19 3.11 -7.98 -10.56
CA SER A 19 3.62 -9.10 -9.75
C SER A 19 2.57 -9.48 -8.71
N ARG A 20 2.51 -10.76 -8.30
CA ARG A 20 1.56 -11.19 -7.24
C ARG A 20 1.74 -10.40 -5.93
N ALA A 21 2.92 -9.85 -5.70
CA ALA A 21 3.21 -8.98 -4.56
C ALA A 21 2.57 -7.58 -4.67
N CYS A 22 1.93 -7.27 -5.79
CA CYS A 22 1.19 -6.04 -6.07
C CYS A 22 -0.30 -6.32 -6.31
N GLU A 23 -0.79 -7.52 -5.99
CA GLU A 23 -2.23 -7.81 -6.03
C GLU A 23 -2.98 -6.97 -4.98
N PRO A 24 -4.21 -6.52 -5.26
CA PRO A 24 -4.99 -5.74 -4.31
C PRO A 24 -5.25 -6.50 -3.01
N GLY A 25 -4.90 -5.87 -1.88
CA GLY A 25 -5.06 -6.41 -0.55
C GLY A 25 -6.47 -6.21 -0.01
N ARG A 26 -7.02 -5.00 -0.20
CA ARG A 26 -8.37 -4.60 0.23
C ARG A 26 -8.67 -4.89 1.69
N PHE A 27 -7.72 -4.52 2.53
CA PHE A 27 -7.77 -4.81 3.95
C PHE A 27 -7.79 -3.52 4.77
N GLU A 28 -8.80 -3.38 5.62
CA GLU A 28 -8.79 -2.41 6.71
C GLU A 28 -8.86 -3.17 8.04
N GLY A 29 -8.10 -2.71 9.03
CA GLY A 29 -8.05 -3.42 10.30
C GLY A 29 -7.13 -2.79 11.32
N GLU A 30 -7.23 -3.30 12.54
CA GLU A 30 -6.41 -2.89 13.66
C GLU A 30 -5.84 -4.14 14.35
N GLY A 31 -4.59 -4.06 14.77
CA GLY A 31 -3.90 -5.09 15.52
C GLY A 31 -3.08 -4.47 16.64
N ALA A 32 -3.14 -5.05 17.83
CA ALA A 32 -2.37 -4.60 18.98
C ALA A 32 -1.29 -5.63 19.33
N ASP A 33 -0.21 -5.16 19.92
CA ASP A 33 0.87 -6.01 20.44
C ASP A 33 1.44 -6.98 19.38
N LEU A 34 1.82 -6.43 18.22
CA LEU A 34 2.47 -7.18 17.17
C LEU A 34 3.74 -7.87 17.71
N MET A 35 3.91 -9.15 17.34
CA MET A 35 4.93 -10.04 17.90
C MET A 35 6.35 -9.49 17.76
N GLY A 36 7.10 -9.50 18.87
CA GLY A 36 8.52 -9.14 18.90
C GLY A 36 8.90 -8.34 20.14
N ARG A 37 10.17 -7.92 20.21
CA ARG A 37 10.66 -6.98 21.23
C ARG A 37 11.24 -5.77 20.51
N PHE A 38 10.62 -4.60 20.70
CA PHE A 38 11.11 -3.33 20.15
C PHE A 38 11.96 -2.56 21.17
N PRO A 39 12.92 -1.72 20.70
CA PRO A 39 13.63 -0.79 21.58
C PRO A 39 12.63 0.14 22.31
N PRO A 40 12.64 0.18 23.66
CA PRO A 40 11.68 0.95 24.43
C PRO A 40 11.83 2.47 24.27
N GLU A 41 12.98 2.92 23.76
CA GLU A 41 13.28 4.34 23.49
C GLU A 41 12.52 4.88 22.28
N ILE A 42 12.06 4.01 21.38
CA ILE A 42 11.27 4.43 20.22
C ILE A 42 9.84 4.71 20.67
N ASN A 43 9.44 5.97 20.54
CA ASN A 43 8.08 6.41 20.84
C ASN A 43 7.59 7.34 19.73
N GLY A 44 6.91 6.76 18.74
CA GLY A 44 6.38 7.50 17.60
C GLY A 44 5.37 6.68 16.81
N THR A 45 4.93 7.25 15.69
CA THR A 45 4.10 6.56 14.71
C THR A 45 4.79 6.61 13.36
N PHE A 46 5.00 5.44 12.76
CA PHE A 46 5.48 5.32 11.40
C PHE A 46 4.27 5.18 10.47
N TYR A 47 4.14 6.08 9.50
CA TYR A 47 3.07 6.06 8.51
C TYR A 47 3.65 5.65 7.16
N ARG A 48 2.94 4.79 6.43
CA ARG A 48 3.18 4.57 5.00
C ARG A 48 1.88 4.57 4.23
N THR A 49 1.97 4.78 2.93
CA THR A 49 0.84 4.65 2.00
C THR A 49 1.21 3.69 0.87
N LYS A 50 0.20 3.02 0.32
CA LYS A 50 0.31 2.17 -0.87
C LYS A 50 -0.86 2.44 -1.79
N VAL A 51 -0.66 2.20 -3.08
CA VAL A 51 -1.78 2.08 -4.02
C VAL A 51 -2.43 0.72 -3.82
N ASP A 52 -3.72 0.71 -3.51
CA ASP A 52 -4.50 -0.52 -3.33
C ASP A 52 -5.88 -0.35 -3.97
N PRO A 53 -6.06 -0.75 -5.24
CA PRO A 53 -7.31 -0.56 -5.95
C PRO A 53 -8.48 -1.33 -5.31
N PHE A 54 -9.53 -0.62 -4.91
CA PHE A 54 -10.75 -1.23 -4.37
C PHE A 54 -11.60 -1.93 -5.45
N PHE A 55 -11.57 -1.39 -6.68
CA PHE A 55 -12.27 -1.89 -7.87
C PHE A 55 -11.32 -2.00 -9.07
N HIS A 56 -11.74 -2.68 -10.15
CA HIS A 56 -11.03 -2.60 -11.43
C HIS A 56 -11.03 -1.14 -11.90
N GLN A 57 -9.86 -0.61 -12.19
CA GLN A 57 -9.70 0.80 -12.55
C GLN A 57 -9.99 1.03 -14.02
N GLN A 58 -10.87 1.99 -14.30
CA GLN A 58 -10.96 2.67 -15.58
C GLN A 58 -9.91 3.80 -15.63
N PRO A 59 -9.49 4.24 -16.82
CA PRO A 59 -8.52 5.34 -16.97
C PRO A 59 -8.91 6.65 -16.26
N GLU A 60 -10.20 6.90 -16.10
CA GLU A 60 -10.78 8.08 -15.45
C GLU A 60 -10.89 7.97 -13.93
N ASP A 61 -10.67 6.78 -13.35
CA ASP A 61 -10.85 6.56 -11.93
C ASP A 61 -9.69 7.14 -11.12
N THR A 62 -10.01 7.73 -9.97
CA THR A 62 -8.99 8.09 -8.99
C THR A 62 -8.43 6.83 -8.36
N ILE A 63 -7.09 6.72 -8.30
CA ILE A 63 -6.43 5.53 -7.78
C ILE A 63 -6.56 5.49 -6.25
N PRO A 64 -7.26 4.49 -5.65
CA PRO A 64 -7.40 4.40 -4.20
C PRO A 64 -6.05 4.16 -3.52
N ILE A 65 -5.87 4.82 -2.38
CA ILE A 65 -4.65 4.76 -1.57
C ILE A 65 -5.00 4.16 -0.21
N GLU A 66 -4.29 3.10 0.15
CA GLU A 66 -4.29 2.52 1.49
C GLU A 66 -3.22 3.19 2.36
N GLY A 67 -3.56 3.52 3.60
CA GLY A 67 -2.66 4.05 4.61
C GLY A 67 -2.46 3.06 5.75
N ASP A 68 -1.19 2.81 6.09
CA ASP A 68 -0.80 2.01 7.24
C ASP A 68 -0.15 2.92 8.30
N ALA A 69 -0.53 2.72 9.55
CA ALA A 69 0.05 3.38 10.71
C ALA A 69 0.56 2.34 11.72
N PHE A 70 1.84 2.43 12.06
CA PHE A 70 2.49 1.60 13.07
C PHE A 70 2.85 2.46 14.28
N ARG A 71 2.14 2.28 15.39
CA ARG A 71 2.37 3.01 16.63
C ARG A 71 3.35 2.23 17.49
N ILE A 72 4.57 2.75 17.62
CA ILE A 72 5.63 2.15 18.44
C ILE A 72 5.67 2.86 19.79
N HIS A 73 5.51 2.11 20.88
CA HIS A 73 5.55 2.65 22.25
C HIS A 73 5.87 1.55 23.26
N LYS A 74 6.65 1.89 24.31
CA LYS A 74 6.91 0.99 25.45
C LYS A 74 7.40 -0.41 25.04
N GLY A 75 8.19 -0.48 23.96
CA GLY A 75 8.72 -1.74 23.41
C GLY A 75 7.70 -2.61 22.67
N ARG A 76 6.51 -2.07 22.36
CA ARG A 76 5.41 -2.71 21.62
C ARG A 76 5.08 -1.95 20.35
N VAL A 77 4.40 -2.61 19.42
CA VAL A 77 3.90 -2.01 18.19
C VAL A 77 2.44 -2.38 17.97
N ASP A 78 1.61 -1.36 17.77
CA ASP A 78 0.24 -1.50 17.31
C ASP A 78 0.16 -1.07 15.85
N MET A 79 -0.81 -1.61 15.10
CA MET A 79 -0.99 -1.35 13.68
C MET A 79 -2.44 -0.99 13.37
N LYS A 80 -2.61 -0.05 12.45
CA LYS A 80 -3.90 0.33 11.86
C LYS A 80 -3.74 0.50 10.36
N VAL A 81 -4.67 -0.08 9.60
CA VAL A 81 -4.77 0.05 8.14
C VAL A 81 -6.11 0.63 7.79
N LYS A 82 -6.11 1.69 6.98
CA LYS A 82 -7.30 2.45 6.58
C LYS A 82 -7.12 2.95 5.15
N TYR A 83 -8.20 2.98 4.38
CA TYR A 83 -8.21 3.74 3.13
C TYR A 83 -8.14 5.24 3.39
N VAL A 84 -7.40 5.94 2.53
CA VAL A 84 -7.36 7.39 2.51
C VAL A 84 -8.53 7.88 1.68
N ASP A 85 -9.46 8.58 2.32
CA ASP A 85 -10.56 9.25 1.63
C ASP A 85 -10.01 10.47 0.87
N ILE A 86 -9.92 10.34 -0.45
CA ILE A 86 -9.53 11.41 -1.38
C ILE A 86 -10.79 11.87 -2.12
N LYS A 87 -11.21 13.10 -1.85
CA LYS A 87 -12.35 13.76 -2.51
C LYS A 87 -11.90 14.57 -3.71
#